data_AF-A0A8J8T3X7-F1
#
_entry.id   AF-A0A8J8T3X7-F1
#
_cell.length_a   1.000
_cell.length_b   1.000
_cell.length_c   1.000
_cell.angle_alpha   90.00
_cell.angle_beta   90.00
_cell.angle_gamma   90.00
#
_symmetry.space_group_name_H-M   'P 1'
#
loop_
_entity.id
_entity.type
_entity.pdbx_description
1 polymer ?
#
loop_
_entity_poly.entity_id
_entity_poly.type
_entity_poly.pdbx_seq_one_letter_code
_entity_poly.pdbx_strand_id
1 'polypeptide(L)'
;MLMCELCQGFVYDPLKCESCEQLYCGQEIQMWLTQNGRKCPHCQEVNPKFKPIGRFEKEVIGKTQVDGCSREACEKRNKAMLFEEFLKHLNSECLEIMIECPMKGCKGVFKRKECQEHFSQCLGRINKCRFCSSEVLLSKQTLHNENCVGYLRWENDLLKSENETMKIKLLVNNADKFSPADPIILDLLAKIQALQLQNSELKKNLSEQSMLTTRTLDNCLLDKTKYKKVHEVKVGTGGLSLHFLLYSEKRSLVIGGNVNQQSVTYFNMKTKSLKHLPIGIEPNRVIVASCQGGRYQLVKFVPQEITNGEWNLVLYDTFNAISGCWGVRTLDYQTIVCAQEVAESADGYWKHI
;
A
#
# COMPACT_ATOMS: atom_id res chain seq x y z
N MET A 1 19.27 20.14 35.51
CA MET A 1 18.01 19.63 34.94
C MET A 1 18.35 18.96 33.62
N LEU A 2 18.05 17.66 33.43
CA LEU A 2 18.45 16.85 32.25
C LEU A 2 17.48 16.99 31.07
N MET A 3 16.97 18.19 30.86
CA MET A 3 15.97 18.49 29.85
C MET A 3 16.63 19.30 28.74
N CYS A 4 16.44 18.89 27.49
CA CYS A 4 16.89 19.64 26.34
C CYS A 4 15.95 20.84 26.14
N GLU A 5 16.49 22.05 26.09
CA GLU A 5 15.69 23.28 25.89
C GLU A 5 15.01 23.32 24.51
N LEU A 6 15.53 22.59 23.52
CA LEU A 6 15.01 22.58 22.15
C LEU A 6 13.77 21.68 22.01
N CYS A 7 13.85 20.42 22.45
CA CYS A 7 12.71 19.50 22.36
C CYS A 7 11.85 19.45 23.62
N GLN A 8 12.24 20.17 24.69
CA GLN A 8 11.60 20.16 26.00
C GLN A 8 11.46 18.74 26.62
N GLY A 9 12.25 17.79 26.14
CA GLY A 9 12.28 16.39 26.59
C GLY A 9 13.59 16.03 27.27
N PHE A 10 13.71 14.78 27.71
CA PHE A 10 14.97 14.25 28.23
C PHE A 10 16.05 14.25 27.15
N VAL A 11 17.29 14.59 27.53
CA VAL A 11 18.39 14.68 26.58
C VAL A 11 18.78 13.29 26.06
N TYR A 12 18.68 13.08 24.74
CA TYR A 12 19.12 11.87 24.04
C TYR A 12 20.40 12.12 23.24
N ASP A 13 21.39 11.25 23.39
CA ASP A 13 22.77 11.46 22.89
C ASP A 13 23.31 12.87 23.22
N PRO A 14 23.45 13.19 24.53
CA PRO A 14 23.77 14.53 25.01
C PRO A 14 25.07 15.12 24.45
N LEU A 15 24.94 16.30 23.85
CA LEU A 15 26.05 17.19 23.52
C LEU A 15 26.07 18.40 24.46
N LYS A 16 27.27 18.73 24.96
CA LYS A 16 27.53 19.84 25.87
C LYS A 16 28.21 20.98 25.12
N CYS A 17 27.65 22.19 25.21
CA CYS A 17 28.33 23.39 24.72
C CYS A 17 29.60 23.63 25.53
N GLU A 18 30.74 23.86 24.87
CA GLU A 18 32.01 24.10 25.58
C GLU A 18 32.03 25.42 26.36
N SER A 19 31.27 26.43 25.92
CA SER A 19 31.33 27.77 26.51
C SER A 19 30.29 28.03 27.60
N CYS A 20 29.08 27.49 27.47
CA CYS A 20 28.01 27.69 28.47
C CYS A 20 27.59 26.42 29.20
N GLU A 21 28.21 25.29 28.89
CA GLU A 21 27.95 24.00 29.54
C GLU A 21 26.53 23.42 29.37
N GLN A 22 25.65 24.08 28.62
CA GLN A 22 24.28 23.64 28.40
C GLN A 22 24.22 22.35 27.57
N LEU A 23 23.29 21.46 27.93
CA LEU A 23 23.08 20.15 27.32
C LEU A 23 21.92 20.17 26.30
N TYR A 24 22.15 19.52 25.16
CA TYR A 24 21.13 19.34 24.12
C TYR A 24 21.16 17.93 23.57
N CYS A 25 20.03 17.49 23.00
CA CYS A 25 19.99 16.26 22.22
C CYS A 25 20.87 16.44 20.98
N GLY A 26 21.68 15.43 20.65
CA GLY A 26 22.64 15.52 19.55
C GLY A 26 21.99 15.90 18.21
N GLN A 27 20.84 15.32 17.87
CA GLN A 27 20.12 15.64 16.64
C GLN A 27 19.50 17.05 16.65
N GLU A 28 18.87 17.44 17.76
CA GLU A 28 18.18 18.73 17.89
C GLU A 28 19.15 19.90 17.76
N ILE A 29 20.32 19.81 18.41
CA ILE A 29 21.30 20.90 18.32
C ILE A 29 21.92 20.99 16.92
N GLN A 30 22.13 19.86 16.23
CA GLN A 30 22.65 19.89 14.85
C GLN A 30 21.66 20.51 13.87
N MET A 31 20.37 20.17 14.00
CA MET A 31 19.30 20.80 13.24
C MET A 31 19.23 22.30 13.52
N TRP A 32 19.31 22.70 14.79
CA TRP A 32 19.34 24.12 15.18
C TRP A 32 20.51 24.88 14.55
N LEU A 33 21.72 24.33 14.64
CA LEU A 33 22.93 24.97 14.10
C LEU A 33 22.87 25.15 12.58
N THR A 34 22.18 24.24 11.88
CA THR A 34 21.96 24.30 10.43
C THR A 34 20.97 25.41 10.07
N GLN A 35 19.91 25.61 10.85
CA GLN A 35 18.84 26.55 10.55
C GLN A 35 19.12 27.98 11.07
N ASN A 36 19.78 28.12 12.22
CA ASN A 36 19.88 29.39 12.96
C ASN A 36 21.30 29.98 12.95
N GLY A 37 22.07 29.74 11.88
CA GLY A 37 23.34 30.42 11.65
C GLY A 37 24.46 30.04 12.62
N ARG A 38 24.53 28.75 13.02
CA ARG A 38 25.59 28.20 13.89
C ARG A 38 25.81 28.99 15.18
N LYS A 39 24.72 29.38 15.87
CA LYS A 39 24.79 30.00 17.20
C LYS A 39 24.26 29.05 18.26
N CYS A 40 24.85 29.09 19.45
CA CYS A 40 24.34 28.33 20.59
C CYS A 40 22.95 28.86 21.00
N PRO A 41 21.91 28.02 21.17
CA PRO A 41 20.59 28.49 21.57
C PRO A 41 20.59 29.27 22.90
N HIS A 42 21.44 28.88 23.85
CA HIS A 42 21.48 29.47 25.18
C HIS A 42 22.40 30.69 25.27
N CYS A 43 23.72 30.54 25.03
CA CYS A 43 24.66 31.64 25.19
C CYS A 43 24.88 32.51 23.95
N GLN A 44 24.26 32.17 22.82
CA GLN A 44 24.36 32.92 21.55
C GLN A 44 25.78 33.06 20.96
N GLU A 45 26.75 32.29 21.48
CA GLU A 45 28.10 32.23 20.91
C GLU A 45 28.06 31.81 19.44
N VAL A 46 28.86 32.48 18.60
CA VAL A 46 28.97 32.21 17.16
C VAL A 46 29.99 31.10 16.92
N ASN A 47 29.61 30.08 16.15
CA ASN A 47 30.39 28.85 15.93
C ASN A 47 30.73 28.11 17.25
N PRO A 48 29.72 27.80 18.08
CA PRO A 48 29.95 27.09 19.33
C PRO A 48 30.49 25.69 19.06
N LYS A 49 31.36 25.23 19.96
CA LYS A 49 31.82 23.84 19.97
C LYS A 49 30.92 23.02 20.89
N PHE A 50 30.51 21.86 20.39
CA PHE A 50 29.72 20.90 21.14
C PHE A 50 30.51 19.60 21.25
N LYS A 51 30.72 19.14 22.48
CA LYS A 51 31.40 17.88 22.77
C LYS A 51 30.45 16.87 23.39
N PRO A 52 30.64 15.56 23.15
CA PRO A 52 29.96 14.54 23.94
C PRO A 52 30.25 14.75 25.42
N ILE A 53 29.26 14.51 26.27
CA ILE A 53 29.47 14.55 27.73
C ILE A 53 30.46 13.48 28.20
N GLY A 54 31.12 13.76 29.32
CA GLY A 54 32.06 12.84 29.95
C GLY A 54 31.40 11.57 30.49
N ARG A 55 32.23 10.59 30.82
CA ARG A 55 31.78 9.28 31.34
C ARG A 55 30.99 9.44 32.65
N PHE A 56 31.42 10.33 33.54
CA PHE A 56 30.77 10.53 34.83
C PHE A 56 29.38 11.14 34.68
N GLU A 57 29.23 12.15 33.83
CA GLU A 57 27.93 12.74 33.54
C GLU A 57 26.99 11.73 32.88
N LYS A 58 27.50 10.89 31.97
CA LYS A 58 26.72 9.78 31.39
C LYS A 58 26.22 8.83 32.47
N GLU A 59 27.05 8.48 33.44
CA GLU A 59 26.67 7.60 34.55
C GLU A 59 25.60 8.23 35.45
N VAL A 60 25.75 9.52 35.79
CA VAL A 60 24.75 10.26 36.57
C VAL A 60 23.41 10.33 35.82
N ILE A 61 23.44 10.62 34.52
CA ILE A 61 22.26 10.64 33.67
C ILE A 61 21.61 9.26 33.62
N GLY A 62 22.39 8.21 33.37
CA GLY A 62 21.89 6.83 33.30
C GLY A 62 21.21 6.36 34.58
N LYS A 63 21.72 6.78 35.75
CA LYS A 63 21.15 6.45 37.08
C LYS A 63 20.02 7.37 37.53
N THR A 64 19.67 8.39 36.76
CA THR A 64 18.55 9.28 37.12
C THR A 64 17.23 8.52 36.98
N GLN A 65 16.38 8.58 38.00
CA GLN A 65 15.03 8.01 37.93
C GLN A 65 14.13 8.90 37.07
N VAL A 66 13.40 8.27 36.15
CA VAL A 66 12.42 8.92 35.29
C VAL A 66 11.10 8.17 35.34
N ASP A 67 10.01 8.86 35.02
CA ASP A 67 8.74 8.20 34.76
C ASP A 67 8.89 7.29 33.53
N GLY A 68 8.27 6.12 33.61
CA GLY A 68 8.35 5.10 32.57
C GLY A 68 7.68 5.50 31.26
N CYS A 69 7.31 4.50 30.45
CA CYS A 69 6.76 4.75 29.12
C CYS A 69 5.46 5.60 29.17
N SER A 70 5.33 6.60 28.29
CA SER A 70 4.09 7.39 28.20
C SER A 70 2.98 6.70 27.41
N ARG A 71 3.26 5.56 26.76
CA ARG A 71 2.29 4.85 25.90
C ARG A 71 1.25 4.12 26.75
N GLU A 72 -0.02 4.31 26.41
CA GLU A 72 -1.14 3.84 27.23
C GLU A 72 -1.20 2.33 27.44
N ALA A 73 -0.88 1.57 26.38
CA ALA A 73 -0.91 0.11 26.39
C ALA A 73 0.46 -0.53 26.75
N CYS A 74 1.43 0.25 27.22
CA CYS A 74 2.73 -0.28 27.63
C CYS A 74 2.68 -0.79 29.08
N GLU A 75 3.21 -2.00 29.32
CA GLU A 75 3.31 -2.59 30.66
C GLU A 75 4.18 -1.79 31.63
N LYS A 76 5.10 -0.98 31.10
CA LYS A 76 6.00 -0.08 31.83
C LYS A 76 5.44 1.35 31.96
N ARG A 77 4.15 1.56 31.70
CA ARG A 77 3.52 2.88 31.76
C ARG A 77 3.61 3.50 33.16
N ASN A 78 4.12 4.73 33.25
CA ASN A 78 4.23 5.52 34.49
C ASN A 78 4.94 4.79 35.65
N LYS A 79 5.71 3.73 35.36
CA LYS A 79 6.54 3.06 36.37
C LYS A 79 7.88 3.75 36.44
N ALA A 80 8.29 4.21 37.62
CA ALA A 80 9.61 4.79 37.80
C ALA A 80 10.69 3.76 37.40
N MET A 81 11.66 4.18 36.59
CA MET A 81 12.81 3.36 36.18
C MET A 81 14.05 4.24 35.97
N LEU A 82 15.22 3.62 35.90
CA LEU A 82 16.44 4.35 35.58
C LEU A 82 16.39 4.82 34.12
N PHE A 83 16.97 5.97 33.83
CA PHE A 83 16.99 6.54 32.47
C PHE A 83 17.62 5.58 31.45
N GLU A 84 18.67 4.87 31.83
CA GLU A 84 19.27 3.83 30.97
C GLU A 84 18.30 2.70 30.64
N GLU A 85 17.52 2.25 31.63
CA GLU A 85 16.48 1.22 31.44
C GLU A 85 15.33 1.75 30.58
N PHE A 86 14.98 3.02 30.74
CA PHE A 86 13.98 3.70 29.92
C PHE A 86 14.40 3.78 28.45
N LEU A 87 15.65 4.16 28.17
CA LEU A 87 16.19 4.19 26.80
C LEU A 87 16.23 2.79 26.19
N LYS A 88 16.69 1.79 26.94
CA LYS A 88 16.65 0.39 26.51
C LYS A 88 15.23 -0.04 26.18
N HIS A 89 14.27 0.32 27.04
CA HIS A 89 12.87 0.01 26.82
C HIS A 89 12.35 0.63 25.51
N LEU A 90 12.53 1.93 25.29
CA LEU A 90 12.09 2.59 24.06
C LEU A 90 12.76 1.98 22.82
N ASN A 91 14.07 1.72 22.88
CA ASN A 91 14.86 1.29 21.74
C ASN A 91 14.63 -0.17 21.34
N SER A 92 14.34 -1.08 22.28
CA SER A 92 14.23 -2.52 21.95
C SER A 92 13.03 -3.25 22.55
N GLU A 93 12.47 -2.81 23.68
CA GLU A 93 11.46 -3.62 24.40
C GLU A 93 10.01 -3.14 24.20
N CYS A 94 9.77 -1.83 24.02
CA CYS A 94 8.44 -1.25 23.91
C CYS A 94 7.72 -1.71 22.64
N LEU A 95 6.66 -2.50 22.80
CA LEU A 95 5.85 -3.01 21.70
C LEU A 95 4.92 -1.95 21.08
N GLU A 96 4.64 -0.87 21.81
CA GLU A 96 3.73 0.21 21.40
C GLU A 96 4.43 1.40 20.74
N ILE A 97 5.76 1.37 20.62
CA ILE A 97 6.50 2.44 19.95
C ILE A 97 6.31 2.33 18.44
N MET A 98 6.09 3.47 17.80
CA MET A 98 6.03 3.57 16.34
C MET A 98 7.46 3.50 15.80
N ILE A 99 7.70 2.57 14.88
CA ILE A 99 8.98 2.41 14.19
C ILE A 99 8.77 2.48 12.69
N GLU A 100 9.73 3.09 12.00
CA GLU A 100 9.77 3.09 10.55
C GLU A 100 10.26 1.73 10.04
N CYS A 101 9.73 1.30 8.90
CA CYS A 101 10.17 0.06 8.28
C CYS A 101 11.62 0.18 7.81
N PRO A 102 12.54 -0.71 8.24
CA PRO A 102 13.94 -0.69 7.80
C PRO A 102 14.16 -1.13 6.35
N MET A 103 13.12 -1.64 5.67
CA MET A 103 13.25 -2.11 4.28
C MET A 103 13.36 -0.94 3.31
N LYS A 104 14.38 -0.96 2.45
CA LYS A 104 14.61 0.09 1.45
C LYS A 104 13.37 0.30 0.57
N GLY A 105 12.92 1.56 0.50
CA GLY A 105 11.75 1.95 -0.29
C GLY A 105 10.41 1.76 0.41
N CYS A 106 10.37 1.17 1.61
CA CYS A 106 9.17 1.20 2.45
C CYS A 106 9.21 2.43 3.36
N LYS A 107 8.17 3.27 3.31
CA LYS A 107 7.98 4.43 4.20
C LYS A 107 6.93 4.17 5.29
N GLY A 108 6.60 2.90 5.53
CA GLY A 108 5.58 2.53 6.49
C GLY A 108 6.05 2.77 7.92
N VAL A 109 5.15 3.25 8.77
CA VAL A 109 5.38 3.49 10.20
C VAL A 109 4.33 2.69 10.97
N PHE A 110 4.76 1.80 11.86
CA PHE A 110 3.88 0.84 12.55
C PHE A 110 4.30 0.69 14.00
N LYS A 111 3.41 0.13 14.83
CA LYS A 111 3.83 -0.28 16.17
C LYS A 111 4.84 -1.42 16.07
N ARG A 112 5.82 -1.48 16.97
CA ARG A 112 6.83 -2.55 16.98
C ARG A 112 6.21 -3.96 16.95
N LYS A 113 5.11 -4.19 17.68
CA LYS A 113 4.38 -5.49 17.65
C LYS A 113 3.79 -5.85 16.28
N GLU A 114 3.39 -4.86 15.49
CA GLU A 114 2.82 -5.05 14.14
C GLU A 114 3.92 -5.22 13.08
N CYS A 115 5.17 -4.85 13.42
CA CYS A 115 6.29 -4.86 12.49
C CYS A 115 6.62 -6.27 11.97
N GLN A 116 6.44 -7.31 12.79
CA GLN A 116 6.65 -8.69 12.36
C GLN A 116 5.64 -9.12 11.28
N GLU A 117 4.36 -8.75 11.45
CA GLU A 117 3.34 -9.00 10.44
C GLU A 117 3.64 -8.20 9.17
N HIS A 118 4.01 -6.93 9.31
CA HIS A 118 4.43 -6.09 8.18
C HIS A 118 5.59 -6.70 7.39
N PHE A 119 6.65 -7.20 8.04
CA PHE A 119 7.81 -7.77 7.35
C PHE A 119 7.47 -8.98 6.48
N SER A 120 6.43 -9.73 6.84
CA SER A 120 5.97 -10.85 6.01
C SER A 120 5.39 -10.39 4.67
N GLN A 121 4.92 -9.14 4.58
CA GLN A 121 4.17 -8.58 3.45
C GLN A 121 4.80 -7.29 2.88
N CYS A 122 5.94 -6.86 3.41
CA CYS A 122 6.55 -5.59 3.04
C CYS A 122 6.92 -5.58 1.55
N LEU A 123 6.33 -4.65 0.79
CA LEU A 123 6.60 -4.48 -0.64
C LEU A 123 8.05 -4.02 -0.95
N GLY A 124 8.74 -3.48 0.05
CA GLY A 124 10.17 -3.12 0.00
C GLY A 124 11.10 -4.30 0.32
N ARG A 125 10.57 -5.47 0.69
CA ARG A 125 11.36 -6.68 0.93
C ARG A 125 12.04 -7.13 -0.36
N ILE A 126 13.31 -7.48 -0.26
CA ILE A 126 14.08 -8.08 -1.35
C ILE A 126 13.92 -9.60 -1.27
N ASN A 127 13.46 -10.21 -2.36
CA ASN A 127 13.38 -11.65 -2.54
C ASN A 127 14.36 -12.11 -3.63
N LYS A 128 14.87 -13.33 -3.48
CA LYS A 128 15.63 -13.98 -4.55
C LYS A 128 14.66 -14.67 -5.50
N CYS A 129 14.76 -14.35 -6.79
CA CYS A 129 13.99 -15.03 -7.81
C CYS A 129 14.40 -16.51 -7.85
N ARG A 130 13.43 -17.44 -7.76
CA ARG A 130 13.71 -18.88 -7.76
C ARG A 130 14.29 -19.41 -9.08
N PHE A 131 14.13 -18.66 -10.17
CA PHE A 131 14.50 -19.12 -11.52
C PHE A 131 15.85 -18.59 -12.00
N CYS A 132 16.21 -17.36 -11.65
CA CYS A 132 17.47 -16.74 -12.06
C CYS A 132 18.34 -16.29 -10.88
N SER A 133 17.90 -16.51 -9.64
CA SER A 133 18.59 -16.11 -8.40
C SER A 133 18.81 -14.61 -8.19
N SER A 134 18.30 -13.75 -9.07
CA SER A 134 18.43 -12.29 -8.92
C SER A 134 17.64 -11.78 -7.72
N GLU A 135 18.19 -10.78 -7.04
CA GLU A 135 17.50 -10.05 -5.98
C GLU A 135 16.51 -9.04 -6.57
N VAL A 136 15.23 -9.15 -6.17
CA VAL A 136 14.13 -8.36 -6.71
C VAL A 136 13.28 -7.86 -5.56
N LEU A 137 12.87 -6.59 -5.60
CA LEU A 137 11.88 -6.06 -4.67
C LEU A 137 10.54 -6.78 -4.86
N LEU A 138 9.86 -7.13 -3.77
CA LEU A 138 8.58 -7.84 -3.83
C LEU A 138 7.53 -7.08 -4.66
N SER A 139 7.50 -5.75 -4.55
CA SER A 139 6.69 -4.85 -5.41
C SER A 139 6.96 -4.99 -6.92
N LYS A 140 8.17 -5.39 -7.31
CA LYS A 140 8.60 -5.56 -8.70
C LYS A 140 8.66 -7.02 -9.13
N GLN A 141 8.19 -7.96 -8.29
CA GLN A 141 8.28 -9.39 -8.59
C GLN A 141 7.50 -9.77 -9.84
N THR A 142 6.30 -9.22 -10.06
CA THR A 142 5.48 -9.51 -11.24
C THR A 142 6.18 -9.05 -12.52
N LEU A 143 6.64 -7.81 -12.56
CA LEU A 143 7.39 -7.26 -13.70
C LEU A 143 8.69 -8.03 -13.96
N HIS A 144 9.36 -8.46 -12.89
CA HIS A 144 10.53 -9.32 -13.04
C HIS A 144 10.17 -10.67 -13.68
N ASN A 145 9.10 -11.33 -13.22
CA ASN A 145 8.69 -12.63 -13.75
C ASN A 145 8.41 -12.55 -15.26
N GLU A 146 7.71 -11.50 -15.71
CA GLU A 146 7.42 -11.24 -17.14
C GLU A 146 8.69 -11.13 -18.01
N ASN A 147 9.82 -10.73 -17.41
CA ASN A 147 11.10 -10.55 -18.10
C ASN A 147 12.17 -11.58 -17.70
N CYS A 148 11.85 -12.49 -16.79
CA CYS A 148 12.82 -13.43 -16.24
C CYS A 148 12.95 -14.62 -17.19
N VAL A 149 14.09 -14.74 -17.87
CA VAL A 149 14.37 -15.85 -18.80
C VAL A 149 14.13 -17.22 -18.15
N GLY A 150 14.50 -17.37 -16.88
CA GLY A 150 14.27 -18.63 -16.15
C GLY A 150 12.78 -18.91 -15.91
N TYR A 151 11.99 -17.89 -15.58
CA TYR A 151 10.53 -18.01 -15.45
C TYR A 151 9.89 -18.34 -16.80
N LEU A 152 10.24 -17.61 -17.85
CA LEU A 152 9.69 -17.80 -19.19
C LEU A 152 10.01 -19.17 -19.78
N ARG A 153 11.22 -19.70 -19.52
CA ARG A 153 11.57 -21.09 -19.89
C ARG A 153 10.68 -22.09 -19.17
N TRP A 154 10.53 -21.95 -17.86
CA TRP A 154 9.70 -22.82 -17.05
C TRP A 154 8.22 -22.79 -17.50
N GLU A 155 7.67 -21.61 -17.78
CA GLU A 155 6.31 -21.44 -18.29
C GLU A 155 6.13 -22.07 -19.68
N ASN A 156 7.12 -21.93 -20.56
CA ASN A 156 7.12 -22.57 -21.87
C ASN A 156 7.11 -24.11 -21.77
N ASP A 157 7.93 -24.66 -20.87
CA ASP A 157 8.01 -26.11 -20.63
C ASP A 157 6.69 -26.66 -20.05
N LEU A 158 6.04 -25.91 -19.15
CA LEU A 158 4.70 -26.24 -18.65
C LEU A 158 3.67 -26.28 -19.79
N LEU A 159 3.61 -25.24 -20.62
CA LEU A 159 2.67 -25.18 -21.75
C LEU A 159 2.93 -26.28 -22.79
N LYS A 160 4.19 -26.65 -23.02
CA LYS A 160 4.54 -27.80 -23.89
C LYS A 160 4.00 -29.11 -23.32
N SER A 161 4.20 -29.35 -22.03
CA SER A 161 3.70 -30.56 -21.35
C SER A 161 2.17 -30.66 -21.38
N GLU A 162 1.47 -29.54 -21.19
CA GLU A 162 0.00 -29.49 -21.29
C GLU A 162 -0.49 -29.76 -22.72
N ASN A 163 0.18 -29.18 -23.72
CA ASN A 163 -0.12 -29.43 -25.14
C ASN A 163 0.11 -30.90 -25.54
N GLU A 164 1.20 -31.52 -25.09
CA GLU A 164 1.47 -32.95 -25.32
C GLU A 164 0.40 -33.82 -24.65
N THR A 165 0.04 -33.51 -23.41
CA THR A 165 -1.04 -34.20 -22.69
C THR A 165 -2.37 -34.10 -23.45
N MET A 166 -2.68 -32.92 -24.01
CA MET A 166 -3.90 -32.72 -24.80
C MET A 166 -3.86 -33.50 -26.13
N LYS A 167 -2.71 -33.50 -26.82
CA LYS A 167 -2.51 -34.31 -28.05
C LYS A 167 -2.74 -35.80 -27.78
N ILE A 168 -2.17 -36.34 -26.71
CA ILE A 168 -2.34 -37.76 -26.42
C ILE A 168 -3.78 -38.07 -26.02
N LYS A 169 -4.45 -37.21 -25.24
CA LYS A 169 -5.89 -37.35 -24.96
C LYS A 169 -6.74 -37.40 -26.23
N LEU A 170 -6.44 -36.56 -27.22
CA LEU A 170 -7.13 -36.59 -28.52
C LEU A 170 -6.85 -37.89 -29.28
N LEU A 171 -5.60 -38.41 -29.24
CA LEU A 171 -5.27 -39.69 -29.84
C LEU A 171 -6.03 -40.85 -29.18
N VAL A 172 -6.10 -40.87 -27.85
CA VAL A 172 -6.84 -41.89 -27.08
C VAL A 172 -8.35 -41.83 -27.37
N ASN A 173 -8.95 -40.64 -27.43
CA ASN A 173 -10.37 -40.49 -27.78
C ASN A 173 -10.68 -40.95 -29.21
N ASN A 174 -9.71 -40.86 -30.13
CA ASN A 174 -9.86 -41.40 -31.47
C ASN A 174 -9.53 -42.90 -31.55
N ALA A 175 -8.96 -43.46 -30.47
CA ALA A 175 -8.53 -44.85 -30.41
C ALA A 175 -9.66 -45.84 -30.12
N ASP A 176 -10.90 -45.39 -29.89
CA ASP A 176 -12.10 -46.24 -29.81
C ASP A 176 -12.34 -47.11 -31.07
N LYS A 177 -11.56 -46.87 -32.14
CA LYS A 177 -11.50 -47.67 -33.37
C LYS A 177 -10.46 -48.79 -33.35
N PHE A 178 -9.65 -48.89 -32.30
CA PHE A 178 -8.52 -49.82 -32.17
C PHE A 178 -8.72 -50.78 -30.99
N SER A 179 -8.14 -51.97 -31.09
CA SER A 179 -8.24 -52.99 -30.04
C SER A 179 -7.53 -52.53 -28.76
N PRO A 180 -8.13 -52.68 -27.56
CA PRO A 180 -7.54 -52.28 -26.28
C PRO A 180 -6.18 -52.93 -25.96
N ALA A 181 -5.83 -54.01 -26.67
CA ALA A 181 -4.58 -54.76 -26.48
C ALA A 181 -3.44 -54.29 -27.41
N ASP A 182 -3.63 -53.22 -28.19
CA ASP A 182 -2.58 -52.72 -29.06
C ASP A 182 -1.40 -52.17 -28.22
N PRO A 183 -0.17 -52.69 -28.39
CA PRO A 183 1.00 -52.24 -27.65
C PRO A 183 1.31 -50.75 -27.83
N ILE A 184 0.87 -50.14 -28.95
CA ILE A 184 0.99 -48.69 -29.18
C ILE A 184 0.07 -47.92 -28.20
N ILE A 185 -1.13 -48.43 -27.93
CA ILE A 185 -2.07 -47.80 -26.98
C ILE A 185 -1.52 -47.88 -25.56
N LEU A 186 -0.92 -49.02 -25.18
CA LEU A 186 -0.31 -49.19 -23.84
C LEU A 186 0.88 -48.23 -23.61
N ASP A 187 1.75 -48.03 -24.60
CA ASP A 187 2.85 -47.05 -24.51
C ASP A 187 2.33 -45.61 -24.39
N LEU A 188 1.29 -45.26 -25.17
CA LEU A 188 0.67 -43.94 -25.09
C LEU A 188 0.00 -43.69 -23.73
N LEU A 189 -0.65 -44.70 -23.14
CA LEU A 189 -1.24 -44.60 -21.80
C LEU A 189 -0.17 -44.41 -20.72
N ALA A 190 0.95 -45.13 -20.80
CA ALA A 190 2.08 -44.95 -19.88
C ALA A 190 2.67 -43.53 -19.98
N LYS A 191 2.82 -42.99 -21.20
CA LYS A 191 3.25 -41.60 -21.43
C LYS A 191 2.27 -40.57 -20.85
N ILE A 192 0.96 -40.80 -20.98
CA ILE A 192 -0.05 -39.94 -20.35
C ILE A 192 0.13 -39.90 -18.84
N GLN A 193 0.29 -41.06 -18.21
CA GLN A 193 0.41 -41.15 -16.76
C GLN A 193 1.67 -40.43 -16.25
N ALA A 194 2.79 -40.56 -16.96
CA ALA A 194 4.02 -39.83 -16.65
C ALA A 194 3.85 -38.30 -16.77
N LEU A 195 3.24 -37.82 -17.87
CA LEU A 195 2.97 -36.39 -18.07
C LEU A 195 1.96 -35.83 -17.06
N GLN A 196 0.97 -36.62 -16.64
CA GLN A 196 0.03 -36.22 -15.60
C GLN A 196 0.73 -36.01 -14.25
N LEU A 197 1.67 -36.90 -13.90
CA LEU A 197 2.47 -36.76 -12.68
C LEU A 197 3.33 -35.48 -12.72
N GLN A 198 4.04 -35.26 -13.84
CA GLN A 198 4.85 -34.05 -14.02
C GLN A 198 4.00 -32.77 -13.93
N ASN A 199 2.82 -32.74 -14.57
CA ASN A 199 1.90 -31.60 -14.50
C ASN A 199 1.35 -31.37 -13.08
N SER A 200 1.13 -32.43 -12.30
CA SER A 200 0.68 -32.30 -10.92
C SER A 200 1.74 -31.63 -10.04
N GLU A 201 3.02 -31.95 -10.25
CA GLU A 201 4.15 -31.34 -9.53
C GLU A 201 4.35 -29.87 -9.92
N LEU A 202 4.26 -29.55 -11.22
CA LEU A 202 4.32 -28.16 -11.70
C LEU A 202 3.16 -27.31 -11.17
N LYS A 203 1.94 -27.86 -11.13
CA LYS A 203 0.76 -27.16 -10.56
C LYS A 203 0.88 -26.93 -9.07
N LYS A 204 1.44 -27.90 -8.33
CA LYS A 204 1.77 -27.71 -6.91
C LYS A 204 2.73 -26.53 -6.73
N ASN A 205 3.81 -26.48 -7.50
CA ASN A 205 4.80 -25.40 -7.46
C ASN A 205 4.24 -24.02 -7.86
N LEU A 206 3.22 -23.98 -8.73
CA LEU A 206 2.49 -22.76 -9.09
C LEU A 206 1.54 -22.32 -7.98
N SER A 207 0.78 -23.25 -7.38
CA SER A 207 -0.15 -22.96 -6.29
C SER A 207 0.56 -22.40 -5.05
N GLU A 208 1.74 -22.93 -4.71
CA GLU A 208 2.58 -22.42 -3.62
C GLU A 208 3.03 -20.98 -3.89
N GLN A 209 3.33 -20.64 -5.16
CA GLN A 209 3.65 -19.28 -5.57
C GLN A 209 2.44 -18.33 -5.51
N SER A 210 1.29 -18.77 -6.02
CA SER A 210 0.06 -17.98 -5.99
C SER A 210 -0.40 -17.70 -4.57
N MET A 211 -0.25 -18.65 -3.63
CA MET A 211 -0.58 -18.40 -2.23
C MET A 211 0.33 -17.33 -1.61
N LEU A 212 1.61 -17.26 -1.99
CA LEU A 212 2.52 -16.22 -1.52
C LEU A 212 2.13 -14.84 -2.06
N THR A 213 1.72 -14.74 -3.33
CA THR A 213 1.31 -13.46 -3.94
C THR A 213 -0.09 -13.02 -3.48
N THR A 214 -1.07 -13.93 -3.42
CA THR A 214 -2.45 -13.63 -2.98
C THR A 214 -2.51 -13.26 -1.50
N ARG A 215 -1.78 -13.96 -0.60
CA ARG A 215 -1.67 -13.55 0.81
C ARG A 215 -1.05 -12.16 0.99
N THR A 216 -0.15 -11.78 0.09
CA THR A 216 0.46 -10.44 0.09
C THR A 216 -0.56 -9.39 -0.34
N LEU A 217 -1.33 -9.64 -1.41
CA LEU A 217 -2.34 -8.71 -1.92
C LEU A 217 -3.55 -8.53 -0.99
N ASP A 218 -4.11 -9.62 -0.46
CA ASP A 218 -5.30 -9.58 0.41
C ASP A 218 -5.05 -8.84 1.74
N ASN A 219 -3.81 -8.82 2.20
CA ASN A 219 -3.43 -8.12 3.43
C ASN A 219 -2.90 -6.70 3.16
N CYS A 220 -2.35 -6.42 1.97
CA CYS A 220 -2.00 -5.05 1.56
C CYS A 220 -3.22 -4.17 1.25
N LEU A 221 -4.33 -4.76 0.82
CA LEU A 221 -5.49 -3.99 0.35
C LEU A 221 -6.46 -3.55 1.45
N LEU A 222 -6.39 -4.09 2.68
CA LEU A 222 -7.36 -3.78 3.73
C LEU A 222 -6.74 -3.81 5.12
N ASP A 223 -6.56 -2.63 5.72
CA ASP A 223 -6.61 -2.51 7.18
C ASP A 223 -8.04 -2.83 7.63
N LYS A 224 -8.32 -4.13 7.85
CA LYS A 224 -9.65 -4.66 8.19
C LYS A 224 -10.23 -4.04 9.48
N THR A 225 -9.41 -3.35 10.27
CA THR A 225 -9.88 -2.65 11.48
C THR A 225 -10.52 -1.30 11.19
N LYS A 226 -10.23 -0.69 10.03
CA LYS A 226 -10.81 0.60 9.62
C LYS A 226 -12.12 0.49 8.84
N TYR A 227 -12.40 -0.68 8.26
CA TYR A 227 -13.56 -0.84 7.37
C TYR A 227 -14.56 -1.87 7.89
N LYS A 228 -15.79 -1.42 8.17
CA LYS A 228 -16.90 -2.29 8.58
C LYS A 228 -17.47 -3.01 7.35
N LYS A 229 -17.52 -4.35 7.34
CA LYS A 229 -18.23 -5.15 6.32
C LYS A 229 -19.70 -4.73 6.31
N VAL A 230 -20.17 -4.12 5.22
CA VAL A 230 -21.54 -3.56 5.17
C VAL A 230 -22.54 -4.56 4.60
N HIS A 231 -22.17 -5.32 3.56
CA HIS A 231 -23.04 -6.33 2.96
C HIS A 231 -22.26 -7.36 2.14
N GLU A 232 -22.86 -8.54 2.00
CA GLU A 232 -22.43 -9.59 1.09
C GLU A 232 -23.57 -9.85 0.09
N VAL A 233 -23.31 -9.62 -1.19
CA VAL A 233 -24.29 -9.86 -2.25
C VAL A 233 -23.79 -11.00 -3.11
N LYS A 234 -24.56 -12.09 -3.15
CA LYS A 234 -24.35 -13.20 -4.07
C LYS A 234 -25.24 -12.99 -5.29
N VAL A 235 -24.64 -12.85 -6.46
CA VAL A 235 -25.38 -12.80 -7.72
C VAL A 235 -25.07 -14.07 -8.49
N GLY A 236 -26.12 -14.86 -8.77
CA GLY A 236 -26.02 -16.07 -9.56
C GLY A 236 -26.47 -15.82 -11.00
N THR A 237 -25.57 -16.00 -11.95
CA THR A 237 -25.92 -16.12 -13.37
C THR A 237 -25.12 -17.28 -13.98
N GLY A 238 -25.81 -18.33 -14.42
CA GLY A 238 -25.27 -19.33 -15.35
C GLY A 238 -23.93 -19.98 -14.98
N GLY A 239 -23.80 -20.48 -13.74
CA GLY A 239 -22.67 -21.35 -13.35
C GLY A 239 -21.44 -20.66 -12.75
N LEU A 240 -21.43 -19.33 -12.61
CA LEU A 240 -20.38 -18.59 -11.89
C LEU A 240 -20.99 -17.83 -10.71
N SER A 241 -20.45 -18.06 -9.51
CA SER A 241 -20.78 -17.29 -8.31
C SER A 241 -19.70 -16.22 -8.10
N LEU A 242 -20.07 -14.95 -8.25
CA LEU A 242 -19.20 -13.83 -7.91
C LEU A 242 -19.48 -13.38 -6.48
N HIS A 243 -18.42 -13.33 -5.67
CA HIS A 243 -18.46 -12.83 -4.30
C HIS A 243 -17.95 -11.39 -4.29
N PHE A 244 -18.78 -10.46 -3.80
CA PHE A 244 -18.39 -9.06 -3.64
C PHE A 244 -18.31 -8.70 -2.15
N LEU A 245 -17.22 -8.04 -1.75
CA LEU A 245 -17.04 -7.48 -0.41
C LEU A 245 -17.15 -5.95 -0.48
N LEU A 246 -18.05 -5.38 0.32
CA LEU A 246 -18.37 -3.95 0.32
C LEU A 246 -17.74 -3.25 1.54
N TYR A 247 -16.98 -2.18 1.27
CA TYR A 247 -16.40 -1.29 2.28
C TYR A 247 -16.71 0.17 1.89
N SER A 248 -17.06 1.02 2.87
CA SER A 248 -17.45 2.42 2.63
C SER A 248 -17.04 3.29 3.82
N GLU A 249 -16.38 4.43 3.56
CA GLU A 249 -16.24 5.50 4.57
C GLU A 249 -17.04 6.77 4.24
N LYS A 250 -17.34 7.11 2.98
CA LYS A 250 -18.24 8.23 2.61
C LYS A 250 -18.70 8.17 1.15
N ARG A 251 -20.01 7.89 0.95
CA ARG A 251 -20.91 8.24 -0.18
C ARG A 251 -20.52 7.98 -1.65
N SER A 252 -19.53 7.17 -1.97
CA SER A 252 -19.37 6.65 -3.35
C SER A 252 -18.97 5.17 -3.35
N LEU A 253 -19.66 4.39 -4.17
CA LEU A 253 -19.48 2.94 -4.30
C LEU A 253 -18.93 2.61 -5.70
N VAL A 254 -17.74 2.00 -5.75
CA VAL A 254 -17.18 1.46 -7.00
C VAL A 254 -17.28 -0.06 -6.95
N ILE A 255 -17.94 -0.66 -7.92
CA ILE A 255 -18.02 -2.11 -8.10
C ILE A 255 -17.07 -2.45 -9.26
N GLY A 256 -16.14 -3.38 -9.02
CA GLY A 256 -15.13 -3.79 -10.00
C GLY A 256 -15.74 -4.31 -11.30
N GLY A 257 -15.15 -3.91 -12.43
CA GLY A 257 -15.55 -4.35 -13.77
C GLY A 257 -14.66 -5.48 -14.30
N ASN A 258 -15.22 -6.29 -15.21
CA ASN A 258 -14.48 -7.27 -15.99
C ASN A 258 -13.84 -6.57 -17.20
N VAL A 259 -12.52 -6.57 -17.29
CA VAL A 259 -11.74 -5.87 -18.33
C VAL A 259 -12.10 -6.37 -19.74
N ASN A 260 -12.62 -7.59 -19.87
CA ASN A 260 -12.98 -8.17 -21.17
C ASN A 260 -14.34 -7.69 -21.73
N GLN A 261 -15.14 -6.93 -20.98
CA GLN A 261 -16.52 -6.58 -21.37
C GLN A 261 -16.78 -5.10 -21.73
N GLN A 262 -15.73 -4.28 -21.90
CA GLN A 262 -15.84 -2.85 -22.31
C GLN A 262 -16.93 -2.05 -21.56
N SER A 263 -17.26 -2.44 -20.33
CA SER A 263 -18.30 -1.77 -19.54
C SER A 263 -18.01 -1.87 -18.05
N VAL A 264 -18.27 -0.78 -17.30
CA VAL A 264 -18.31 -0.79 -15.84
C VAL A 264 -19.77 -0.94 -15.43
N THR A 265 -20.02 -1.83 -14.48
CA THR A 265 -21.32 -1.88 -13.80
C THR A 265 -21.18 -1.22 -12.44
N TYR A 266 -22.05 -0.27 -12.12
CA TYR A 266 -22.10 0.34 -10.80
C TYR A 266 -23.52 0.33 -10.23
N PHE A 267 -23.64 0.29 -8.91
CA PHE A 267 -24.94 0.34 -8.24
C PHE A 267 -25.22 1.78 -7.81
N ASN A 268 -26.25 2.39 -8.39
CA ASN A 268 -26.66 3.73 -8.07
C ASN A 268 -27.50 3.70 -6.78
N MET A 269 -26.95 4.22 -5.68
CA MET A 269 -27.64 4.20 -4.38
C MET A 269 -28.89 5.08 -4.34
N LYS A 270 -28.96 6.15 -5.15
CA LYS A 270 -30.12 7.05 -5.20
C LYS A 270 -31.32 6.39 -5.89
N THR A 271 -31.07 5.65 -6.96
CA THR A 271 -32.12 4.94 -7.73
C THR A 271 -32.27 3.47 -7.32
N LYS A 272 -31.41 2.96 -6.43
CA LYS A 272 -31.33 1.55 -6.01
C LYS A 272 -31.26 0.58 -7.20
N SER A 273 -30.53 0.93 -8.25
CA SER A 273 -30.45 0.12 -9.49
C SER A 273 -29.01 -0.05 -9.97
N LEU A 274 -28.72 -1.20 -10.59
CA LEU A 274 -27.48 -1.39 -11.34
C LEU A 274 -27.56 -0.63 -12.67
N LYS A 275 -26.47 0.04 -13.02
CA LYS A 275 -26.30 0.71 -14.32
C LYS A 275 -25.01 0.23 -14.97
N HIS A 276 -25.09 0.01 -16.28
CA HIS A 276 -23.94 -0.33 -17.12
C HIS A 276 -23.49 0.92 -17.87
N LEU A 277 -22.20 1.23 -17.81
CA LEU A 277 -21.59 2.31 -18.58
C LEU A 277 -20.58 1.71 -19.57
N PRO A 278 -20.63 2.07 -20.86
CA PRO A 278 -19.60 1.68 -21.80
C PRO A 278 -18.27 2.37 -21.47
N ILE A 279 -17.16 1.66 -21.65
CA ILE A 279 -15.79 2.16 -21.47
C ILE A 279 -15.07 2.08 -22.82
N GLY A 280 -14.46 3.18 -23.23
CA GLY A 280 -13.38 3.16 -24.22
C GLY A 280 -12.03 3.08 -23.49
N ILE A 281 -11.19 2.11 -23.87
CA ILE A 281 -9.83 1.99 -23.33
C ILE A 281 -8.83 2.42 -24.41
N GLU A 282 -8.00 3.41 -24.09
CA GLU A 282 -6.83 3.80 -24.88
C GLU A 282 -5.56 3.50 -24.06
N PRO A 283 -4.39 3.31 -24.70
CA PRO A 283 -3.13 3.17 -23.97
C PRO A 283 -2.92 4.35 -23.01
N ASN A 284 -2.77 4.06 -21.72
CA ASN A 284 -2.59 5.01 -20.60
C ASN A 284 -3.80 5.90 -20.26
N ARG A 285 -5.03 5.55 -20.68
CA ARG A 285 -6.23 6.34 -20.36
C ARG A 285 -7.48 5.47 -20.17
N VAL A 286 -8.32 5.86 -19.23
CA VAL A 286 -9.70 5.35 -19.10
C VAL A 286 -10.64 6.49 -19.48
N ILE A 287 -11.58 6.23 -20.39
CA ILE A 287 -12.63 7.18 -20.75
C ILE A 287 -13.96 6.60 -20.27
N VAL A 288 -14.61 7.31 -19.35
CA VAL A 288 -15.95 6.95 -18.86
C VAL A 288 -16.93 7.98 -19.39
N ALA A 289 -17.93 7.52 -20.14
CA ALA A 289 -19.03 8.36 -20.60
C ALA A 289 -20.14 8.36 -19.54
N SER A 290 -20.44 9.52 -18.98
CA SER A 290 -21.62 9.71 -18.12
C SER A 290 -22.74 10.36 -18.94
N CYS A 291 -23.97 9.86 -18.82
CA CYS A 291 -25.16 10.49 -19.39
C CYS A 291 -26.02 11.08 -18.27
N GLN A 292 -26.06 12.41 -18.18
CA GLN A 292 -27.09 13.14 -17.44
C GLN A 292 -27.82 14.06 -18.43
N GLY A 293 -29.13 13.91 -18.53
CA GLY A 293 -29.98 14.79 -19.34
C GLY A 293 -29.76 14.70 -20.86
N GLY A 294 -29.27 13.57 -21.38
CA GLY A 294 -29.09 13.37 -22.83
C GLY A 294 -27.81 13.96 -23.43
N ARG A 295 -26.86 14.43 -22.60
CA ARG A 295 -25.52 14.84 -23.04
C ARG A 295 -24.47 13.88 -22.48
N TYR A 296 -23.54 13.48 -23.34
CA TYR A 296 -22.37 12.68 -22.95
C TYR A 296 -21.29 13.62 -22.42
N GLN A 297 -20.83 13.40 -21.19
CA GLN A 297 -19.63 14.03 -20.65
C GLN A 297 -18.46 13.05 -20.73
N LEU A 298 -17.36 13.49 -21.34
CA LEU A 298 -16.10 12.75 -21.39
C LEU A 298 -15.30 13.07 -20.14
N VAL A 299 -15.13 12.09 -19.25
CA VAL A 299 -14.26 12.24 -18.08
C VAL A 299 -12.90 11.63 -18.41
N LYS A 300 -11.86 12.47 -18.42
CA LYS A 300 -10.48 12.07 -18.69
C LYS A 300 -9.74 11.85 -17.38
N PHE A 301 -9.20 10.65 -17.20
CA PHE A 301 -8.33 10.34 -16.08
C PHE A 301 -6.87 10.35 -16.54
N VAL A 302 -6.03 11.18 -15.91
CA VAL A 302 -4.58 11.18 -16.10
C VAL A 302 -3.95 10.96 -14.73
N PRO A 303 -3.23 9.85 -14.48
CA PRO A 303 -2.49 9.69 -13.24
C PRO A 303 -1.34 10.71 -13.20
N GLN A 304 -1.24 11.49 -12.12
CA GLN A 304 -0.07 12.31 -11.81
C GLN A 304 0.80 11.64 -10.74
N GLU A 305 2.09 12.03 -10.73
CA GLU A 305 3.12 11.46 -9.86
C GLU A 305 2.81 11.52 -8.36
N ILE A 306 3.35 10.55 -7.64
CA ILE A 306 3.06 10.23 -6.25
C ILE A 306 3.72 11.28 -5.33
N THR A 307 2.91 12.11 -4.68
CA THR A 307 3.29 12.77 -3.43
C THR A 307 2.32 12.36 -2.32
N ASN A 308 2.86 11.91 -1.19
CA ASN A 308 2.14 11.61 0.06
C ASN A 308 1.09 10.49 0.08
N GLY A 309 1.07 9.56 -0.88
CA GLY A 309 0.28 8.33 -0.74
C GLY A 309 -1.24 8.51 -0.86
N GLU A 310 -1.70 9.69 -1.27
CA GLU A 310 -3.08 9.94 -1.67
C GLU A 310 -3.17 10.02 -3.20
N TRP A 311 -4.19 9.40 -3.78
CA TRP A 311 -4.49 9.54 -5.19
C TRP A 311 -5.24 10.85 -5.40
N ASN A 312 -4.61 11.83 -6.04
CA ASN A 312 -5.31 13.03 -6.48
C ASN A 312 -6.05 12.73 -7.79
N LEU A 313 -7.38 12.67 -7.72
CA LEU A 313 -8.26 12.62 -8.88
C LEU A 313 -8.52 14.06 -9.35
N VAL A 314 -7.85 14.47 -10.41
CA VAL A 314 -8.12 15.77 -11.04
C VAL A 314 -9.24 15.60 -12.06
N LEU A 315 -10.39 16.22 -11.80
CA LEU A 315 -11.50 16.30 -12.73
C LEU A 315 -11.26 17.48 -13.68
N TYR A 316 -11.21 17.22 -14.98
CA TYR A 316 -11.26 18.27 -15.99
C TYR A 316 -12.68 18.37 -16.54
N ASP A 317 -13.31 19.53 -16.36
CA ASP A 317 -14.55 19.86 -17.06
C ASP A 317 -14.19 20.50 -18.40
N THR A 318 -14.42 19.79 -19.50
CA THR A 318 -14.25 20.35 -20.84
C THR A 318 -15.58 20.97 -21.28
N PHE A 319 -15.75 22.27 -21.02
CA PHE A 319 -16.83 23.04 -21.62
C PHE A 319 -16.46 23.46 -23.05
N ASN A 320 -17.28 23.02 -24.01
CA ASN A 320 -17.42 23.43 -25.41
C ASN A 320 -16.15 23.83 -26.21
N ALA A 321 -15.81 22.96 -27.16
CA ALA A 321 -15.11 23.33 -28.38
C ALA A 321 -16.02 24.19 -29.28
N ILE A 322 -15.94 25.51 -29.14
CA ILE A 322 -16.00 26.48 -30.24
C ILE A 322 -15.17 27.69 -29.75
N SER A 323 -14.17 28.08 -30.54
CA SER A 323 -13.12 29.10 -30.29
C SER A 323 -11.91 28.62 -29.48
N GLY A 324 -10.80 28.46 -30.19
CA GLY A 324 -9.55 27.89 -29.68
C GLY A 324 -8.75 28.85 -28.82
N CYS A 325 -8.88 28.72 -27.50
CA CYS A 325 -7.91 29.19 -26.51
C CYS A 325 -7.80 28.15 -25.39
N TRP A 326 -6.60 27.59 -25.20
CA TRP A 326 -6.29 26.75 -24.05
C TRP A 326 -5.79 27.65 -22.91
N GLY A 327 -6.63 27.89 -21.91
CA GLY A 327 -6.23 28.57 -20.68
C GLY A 327 -6.11 27.57 -19.53
N VAL A 328 -4.92 27.47 -18.93
CA VAL A 328 -4.72 26.75 -17.67
C VAL A 328 -5.10 27.70 -16.54
N ARG A 329 -6.06 27.33 -15.69
CA ARG A 329 -6.28 27.98 -14.40
C ARG A 329 -6.06 26.96 -13.29
N THR A 330 -5.11 27.24 -12.42
CA THR A 330 -5.03 26.65 -11.08
C THR A 330 -6.04 27.35 -10.18
N LEU A 331 -6.94 26.58 -9.57
CA LEU A 331 -7.86 27.08 -8.55
C LEU A 331 -7.31 26.68 -7.17
N ASP A 332 -7.20 27.65 -6.27
CA ASP A 332 -6.85 27.41 -4.87
C ASP A 332 -8.01 26.76 -4.09
N TYR A 333 -7.63 26.08 -3.01
CA TYR A 333 -8.43 25.12 -2.23
C TYR A 333 -9.69 25.68 -1.54
N GLN A 334 -10.01 26.97 -1.67
CA GLN A 334 -11.12 27.61 -0.93
C GLN A 334 -12.42 27.82 -1.73
N THR A 335 -12.48 27.47 -3.02
CA THR A 335 -13.68 27.71 -3.85
C THR A 335 -14.59 26.49 -4.01
N ILE A 336 -14.37 25.41 -3.24
CA ILE A 336 -15.24 24.22 -3.24
C ILE A 336 -16.15 24.22 -2.00
N VAL A 337 -16.79 25.35 -1.72
CA VAL A 337 -18.01 25.42 -0.89
C VAL A 337 -18.84 26.57 -1.45
N CYS A 338 -19.66 26.30 -2.47
CA CYS A 338 -20.83 27.11 -2.88
C CYS A 338 -21.43 26.53 -4.17
N ALA A 339 -22.06 25.38 -4.08
CA ALA A 339 -23.05 24.93 -5.07
C ALA A 339 -23.96 23.87 -4.45
N GLN A 340 -24.51 24.16 -3.27
CA GLN A 340 -25.49 23.29 -2.65
C GLN A 340 -26.37 24.10 -1.68
N GLU A 341 -27.28 24.91 -2.23
CA GLU A 341 -28.50 25.37 -1.54
C GLU A 341 -29.31 26.29 -2.48
N VAL A 342 -30.20 25.71 -3.28
CA VAL A 342 -31.43 26.39 -3.73
C VAL A 342 -32.53 25.34 -3.83
N ALA A 343 -33.22 25.12 -2.71
CA ALA A 343 -34.62 24.73 -2.63
C ALA A 343 -34.92 24.48 -1.16
N GLU A 344 -35.40 25.50 -0.45
CA GLU A 344 -36.33 25.45 0.70
C GLU A 344 -36.16 26.71 1.55
N SER A 345 -37.04 27.70 1.33
CA SER A 345 -37.78 28.40 2.38
C SER A 345 -38.49 29.61 1.77
N ALA A 346 -39.80 29.45 1.61
CA ALA A 346 -40.71 30.57 1.64
C ALA A 346 -40.87 31.04 3.10
N ASP A 347 -41.20 32.32 3.23
CA ASP A 347 -41.74 33.02 4.40
C ASP A 347 -40.78 33.45 5.51
N GLY A 348 -40.77 34.77 5.79
CA GLY A 348 -40.61 35.28 7.16
C GLY A 348 -39.58 36.38 7.42
N TYR A 349 -39.84 37.59 6.90
CA TYR A 349 -39.69 38.92 7.52
C TYR A 349 -38.96 39.17 8.88
N TRP A 350 -38.31 40.36 8.95
CA TRP A 350 -37.79 41.18 10.09
C TRP A 350 -36.36 40.89 10.59
N LYS A 351 -35.56 41.84 11.11
CA LYS A 351 -35.24 43.28 10.92
C LYS A 351 -34.09 43.53 11.94
N HIS A 352 -33.16 44.45 11.66
CA HIS A 352 -32.23 45.19 12.56
C HIS A 352 -32.14 44.74 14.04
N ILE A 353 -30.93 44.49 14.59
CA ILE A 353 -29.85 45.44 14.89
C ILE A 353 -28.49 44.75 14.77
#